data_AF-A0AA92V7Z6-F1
#
_entry.id   AF-A0AA92V7Z6-F1
#
_cell.length_a   1.000
_cell.length_b   1.000
_cell.length_c   1.000
_cell.angle_alpha   90.00
_cell.angle_beta   90.00
_cell.angle_gamma   90.00
#
_symmetry.space_group_name_H-M   'P 1'
#
loop_
_entity.id
_entity.type
_entity.pdbx_description
1 polymer ?
#
loop_
_entity_poly.entity_id
_entity_poly.type
_entity_poly.pdbx_seq_one_letter_code
_entity_poly.pdbx_strand_id
1 'polypeptide(L)' 'MQENEVKNGALTIEGYYATLSKKEKSQLIQFLMTKYGFCYNTVQQKLTGRTKFNPRDLLVVQTVINQSLWKSK' A
#
# COMPACT_ATOMS: atom_id res chain seq x y z
N MET A 1 -2.53 17.89 21.59
CA MET A 1 -2.80 17.51 20.18
C MET A 1 -1.59 16.72 19.73
N GLN A 2 -1.73 15.41 19.48
CA GLN A 2 -0.59 14.59 19.07
C GLN A 2 -0.27 14.90 17.61
N GLU A 3 0.79 15.68 17.40
CA GLU A 3 1.52 15.76 16.15
C GLU A 3 2.08 14.37 15.86
N ASN A 4 1.35 13.60 15.03
CA ASN A 4 1.94 12.41 14.43
C ASN A 4 2.98 12.89 13.42
N GLU A 5 4.22 12.98 13.91
CA GLU A 5 5.41 13.13 13.09
C GLU A 5 5.35 12.11 11.95
N VAL A 6 5.04 12.64 10.78
CA VAL A 6 5.14 11.93 9.53
C VAL A 6 6.62 11.66 9.30
N LYS A 7 7.10 10.53 9.84
CA LYS A 7 8.39 9.94 9.49
C LYS A 7 8.30 9.41 8.05
N ASN A 8 8.17 10.31 7.09
CA ASN A 8 8.39 10.08 5.67
C ASN A 8 9.89 10.00 5.37
N GLY A 9 10.65 9.24 6.17
CA GLY A 9 11.87 8.63 5.64
C GLY A 9 11.41 7.62 4.62
N ALA A 10 11.98 7.62 3.41
CA ALA A 10 11.54 6.83 2.25
C ALA A 10 11.21 5.36 2.60
N LEU A 11 10.00 5.12 3.09
CA LEU A 11 9.50 3.81 3.41
C LEU A 11 9.19 3.19 2.06
N THR A 12 9.99 2.19 1.69
CA THR A 12 9.66 1.32 0.58
C THR A 12 8.22 0.83 0.75
N ILE A 13 7.52 0.50 -0.34
CA ILE A 13 6.15 -0.02 -0.26
C ILE A 13 6.06 -1.20 0.71
N GLU A 14 7.09 -2.06 0.70
CA GLU A 14 7.24 -3.20 1.59
C GLU A 14 7.37 -2.78 3.05
N GLY A 15 8.22 -1.78 3.33
CA GLY A 15 8.39 -1.21 4.66
C GLY A 15 7.09 -0.59 5.17
N TYR A 16 6.43 0.21 4.36
CA TYR A 16 5.11 0.76 4.68
C TYR A 16 4.10 -0.36 4.98
N TYR A 17 3.97 -1.33 4.07
CA TYR A 17 3.04 -2.43 4.22
C TYR A 17 3.33 -3.24 5.49
N ALA A 18 4.59 -3.43 5.87
CA ALA A 18 4.97 -4.12 7.10
C ALA A 18 4.43 -3.41 8.36
N THR A 19 4.43 -2.07 8.39
CA THR A 19 3.93 -1.26 9.52
C THR A 19 2.42 -1.32 9.73
N LEU A 20 1.65 -1.72 8.71
CA LEU A 20 0.19 -1.78 8.80
C LEU A 20 -0.29 -2.94 9.69
N SER A 21 -1.37 -2.70 10.42
CA SER A 21 -2.11 -3.75 11.13
C SER A 21 -2.75 -4.74 10.15
N LYS A 22 -3.14 -5.93 10.64
CA LYS A 22 -3.82 -6.94 9.80
C LYS A 22 -5.07 -6.38 9.11
N LYS A 23 -5.84 -5.54 9.81
CA LYS A 23 -7.04 -4.89 9.28
C LYS A 23 -6.69 -3.90 8.16
N GLU A 24 -5.72 -3.04 8.40
CA GLU A 24 -5.26 -2.05 7.41
C GLU A 24 -4.67 -2.71 6.16
N LYS A 25 -3.91 -3.79 6.32
CA LYS A 25 -3.40 -4.61 5.21
C LYS A 25 -4.55 -5.12 4.34
N SER A 26 -5.59 -5.68 4.96
CA SER A 26 -6.79 -6.14 4.25
C SER A 26 -7.49 -5.00 3.52
N GLN A 27 -7.63 -3.83 4.16
CA GLN A 27 -8.27 -2.66 3.55
C GLN A 27 -7.50 -2.13 2.33
N LEU A 28 -6.18 -1.99 2.44
CA LEU A 28 -5.33 -1.55 1.33
C LEU A 28 -5.43 -2.53 0.15
N ILE A 29 -5.33 -3.84 0.40
CA ILE A 29 -5.45 -4.85 -0.65
C ILE A 29 -6.83 -4.77 -1.32
N GLN A 30 -7.90 -4.71 -0.53
CA GLN A 30 -9.26 -4.63 -1.06
C GLN A 30 -9.49 -3.35 -1.88
N PHE A 31 -8.92 -2.23 -1.46
CA PHE A 31 -8.96 -0.99 -2.23
C PHE A 31 -8.24 -1.12 -3.58
N LEU A 32 -7.03 -1.69 -3.59
CA LEU A 32 -6.28 -1.94 -4.83
C LEU A 32 -7.02 -2.89 -5.77
N MET A 33 -7.64 -3.94 -5.23
CA MET A 33 -8.47 -4.86 -6.02
C MET A 33 -9.69 -4.16 -6.63
N THR A 34 -10.45 -3.43 -5.83
CA THR A 34 -11.75 -2.85 -6.23
C THR A 34 -11.61 -1.62 -7.12
N LYS A 35 -10.61 -0.77 -6.89
CA LYS A 35 -10.42 0.48 -7.63
C LYS A 35 -9.50 0.36 -8.83
N TYR A 36 -8.52 -0.55 -8.76
CA TYR A 36 -7.48 -0.66 -9.79
C TYR A 36 -7.39 -2.06 -10.41
N GLY A 37 -8.27 -2.99 -10.03
CA GLY A 37 -8.37 -4.31 -10.68
C GLY A 37 -7.21 -5.26 -10.37
N PHE A 38 -6.44 -5.02 -9.30
CA PHE A 38 -5.36 -5.92 -8.91
C PHE A 38 -5.89 -7.31 -8.49
N CYS A 39 -5.17 -8.37 -8.83
CA CYS A 39 -5.43 -9.70 -8.28
C CYS A 39 -4.85 -9.85 -6.86
N TYR A 40 -5.63 -10.40 -5.93
CA TYR A 40 -5.27 -10.55 -4.51
C TYR A 40 -3.89 -11.20 -4.29
N ASN A 41 -3.68 -12.40 -4.84
CA ASN A 41 -2.43 -13.16 -4.65
C ASN A 41 -1.22 -12.38 -5.18
N THR A 42 -1.37 -11.73 -6.33
CA THR A 42 -0.30 -10.96 -6.96
C THR A 42 0.03 -9.71 -6.16
N VAL A 43 -0.97 -8.93 -5.74
CA VAL A 43 -0.72 -7.69 -4.99
C VAL A 43 -0.19 -7.98 -3.60
N GLN A 44 -0.67 -9.03 -2.92
CA GLN A 44 -0.14 -9.45 -1.63
C GLN A 44 1.34 -9.85 -1.72
N GLN A 45 1.73 -10.65 -2.72
CA GLN A 45 3.13 -11.03 -2.93
C GLN A 45 4.02 -9.83 -3.24
N LYS A 46 3.53 -8.88 -4.05
CA LYS A 46 4.27 -7.67 -4.40
C LYS A 46 4.42 -6.71 -3.21
N LEU A 47 3.36 -6.51 -2.42
CA LEU A 47 3.39 -5.67 -1.22
C LEU A 47 4.28 -6.25 -0.11
N THR A 48 4.49 -7.57 -0.10
CA THR A 48 5.39 -8.25 0.84
C THR A 48 6.83 -8.39 0.32
N GLY A 49 7.13 -7.87 -0.87
CA GLY A 49 8.47 -7.91 -1.47
C GLY A 49 8.87 -9.24 -2.09
N ARG A 50 7.96 -10.22 -2.16
CA ARG A 50 8.24 -11.52 -2.81
C ARG A 50 8.41 -11.39 -4.32
N THR A 51 7.72 -10.43 -4.92
CA THR A 51 7.79 -10.13 -6.35
C THR A 51 7.79 -8.62 -6.56
N LYS A 52 8.30 -8.15 -7.70
CA LYS A 52 8.36 -6.71 -8.00
C LYS A 52 7.09 -6.25 -8.73
N PHE A 53 6.66 -5.03 -8.45
CA PHE A 53 5.67 -4.34 -9.29
C PHE A 53 6.27 -4.04 -10.67
N ASN A 54 5.44 -4.06 -11.70
CA ASN A 54 5.82 -3.40 -12.95
C ASN A 54 5.79 -1.87 -12.74
N PRO A 55 6.45 -1.07 -13.60
CA PRO A 55 6.55 0.38 -13.39
C PRO A 55 5.20 1.09 -13.28
N ARG A 56 4.18 0.67 -14.04
CA ARG A 56 2.84 1.28 -14.01
C ARG A 56 2.14 0.99 -12.68
N ASP A 57 2.10 -0.28 -12.28
CA ASP A 57 1.48 -0.68 -11.01
C ASP A 57 2.20 0.00 -9.82
N LEU A 58 3.52 0.12 -9.91
CA LEU A 58 4.34 0.75 -8.87
C LEU A 58 3.90 2.19 -8.64
N LEU A 59 3.75 2.98 -9.71
CA LEU A 59 3.29 4.37 -9.62
C LEU A 59 1.89 4.47 -9.00
N VAL A 60 0.98 3.56 -9.36
CA VAL A 60 -0.37 3.51 -8.79
C VAL A 60 -0.29 3.25 -7.29
N VAL A 61 0.43 2.22 -6.86
CA VAL A 61 0.53 1.85 -5.44
C VAL A 61 1.23 2.94 -4.62
N GLN A 62 2.30 3.55 -5.15
CA GLN A 62 2.94 4.71 -4.52
C GLN A 62 1.96 5.87 -4.34
N THR A 63 1.17 6.19 -5.36
CA THR A 63 0.17 7.26 -5.28
C THR A 63 -0.88 6.95 -4.21
N VAL A 64 -1.42 5.72 -4.20
CA VAL A 64 -2.41 5.26 -3.23
C VAL A 64 -1.89 5.36 -1.79
N ILE A 65 -0.62 5.00 -1.56
CA ILE A 65 0.02 5.07 -0.24
C ILE A 65 0.31 6.52 0.16
N ASN A 66 0.98 7.29 -0.70
CA ASN A 66 1.41 8.66 -0.43
C ASN A 66 0.22 9.59 -0.17
N GLN A 67 -0.87 9.42 -0.94
CA GLN A 67 -2.09 10.21 -0.77
C GLN A 67 -3.09 9.55 0.20
N SER A 68 -2.73 8.41 0.80
CA SER A 68 -3.61 7.65 1.71
C SER A 68 -5.01 7.39 1.15
N LEU A 69 -5.15 7.18 -0.17
CA LEU A 69 -6.44 7.05 -0.85
C LEU A 69 -7.27 5.86 -0.33
N TRP A 70 -6.57 4.82 0.13
CA TRP A 70 -7.18 3.61 0.67
C TRP A 70 -7.79 3.79 2.07
N LYS A 71 -7.42 4.87 2.79
CA LYS A 71 -8.00 5.22 4.09
C LYS A 71 -9.31 6.00 3.97
N SER A 72 -9.64 6.49 2.77
CA SER A 72 -10.87 7.24 2.52
C SER A 72 -12.02 6.29 2.20
N LYS A 73 -12.59 5.69 3.25
CA LYS A 73 -13.99 5.24 3.34
C LYS A 73 -14.33 4.74 4.74
#